data_AF-A0A3B8VEM5-F1
#
_entry.id   AF-A0A3B8VEM5-F1
#
_cell.length_a   1.000
_cell.length_b   1.000
_cell.length_c   1.000
_cell.angle_alpha   90.00
_cell.angle_beta   90.00
_cell.angle_gamma   90.00
#
_symmetry.space_group_name_H-M   'P 1'
#
loop_
_entity.id
_entity.type
_entity.pdbx_description
1 polymer ?
#
loop_
_entity_poly.entity_id
_entity_poly.type
_entity_poly.pdbx_seq_one_letter_code
_entity_poly.pdbx_strand_id
1 'polypeptide(L)'
;MKNRNTTPTVSELTWQIKDLLEGEFSGISVTGEVSQPTTSASGHMYFTLKDESAAISCVIWRSTVQRLKAIPAHGQQINVSGDVQLYPPSGRYQIVVKSVEQAGEGALQLA
;
A
#
# COMPACT_ATOMS: atom_id res chain seq x y z
N MET A 1 21.67 18.79 12.92
CA MET A 1 21.87 19.12 11.48
C MET A 1 22.63 17.99 10.83
N LYS A 2 22.05 17.26 9.88
CA LYS A 2 22.78 16.21 9.12
C LYS A 2 23.74 16.91 8.14
N ASN A 3 25.03 16.54 8.17
CA ASN A 3 26.05 17.09 7.27
C ASN A 3 25.65 16.87 5.81
N ARG A 4 25.59 17.96 5.04
CA ARG A 4 25.09 18.00 3.66
C ARG A 4 26.18 17.72 2.59
N ASN A 5 27.37 17.28 3.00
CA ASN A 5 28.60 17.26 2.19
C ASN A 5 29.11 15.87 1.77
N THR A 6 28.34 14.80 2.02
CA THR A 6 28.70 13.45 1.57
C THR A 6 27.71 12.96 0.54
N THR A 7 28.19 12.65 -0.66
CA THR A 7 27.41 11.98 -1.71
C THR A 7 27.00 10.60 -1.22
N PRO A 8 25.70 10.34 -0.97
CA PRO A 8 25.27 9.04 -0.47
C PRO A 8 25.37 7.98 -1.57
N THR A 9 25.62 6.73 -1.16
CA THR A 9 25.38 5.57 -2.01
C THR A 9 23.88 5.39 -2.26
N VAL A 10 23.53 4.64 -3.31
CA VAL A 10 22.12 4.30 -3.62
C VAL A 10 21.42 3.63 -2.44
N SER A 11 22.14 2.77 -1.71
CA SER A 11 21.60 2.09 -0.53
C SER A 11 21.31 3.09 0.59
N GLU A 12 22.26 3.96 0.94
CA GLU A 12 22.06 4.98 1.98
C GLU A 12 20.92 5.94 1.65
N LEU A 13 20.79 6.34 0.38
CA LEU A 13 19.66 7.18 -0.05
C LEU A 13 18.34 6.42 0.07
N THR A 14 18.28 5.18 -0.42
CA THR A 14 17.07 4.36 -0.39
C THR A 14 16.60 4.07 1.04
N TRP A 15 17.52 3.79 1.97
CA TRP A 15 17.20 3.64 3.39
C TRP A 15 16.68 4.92 4.02
N GLN A 16 17.27 6.08 3.69
CA GLN A 16 16.75 7.36 4.16
C GLN A 16 15.34 7.66 3.62
N ILE A 17 15.07 7.34 2.35
CA ILE A 17 13.72 7.48 1.77
C ILE A 17 12.74 6.53 2.47
N LYS A 18 13.15 5.28 2.72
CA LYS A 18 12.34 4.30 3.46
C LYS A 18 11.96 4.84 4.84
N ASP A 19 12.92 5.31 5.61
CA ASP A 19 12.68 5.83 6.97
C ASP A 19 11.68 6.99 6.97
N LEU A 20 11.82 7.92 6.00
CA LEU A 20 10.89 9.04 5.84
C LEU A 20 9.50 8.57 5.42
N LEU A 21 9.39 7.72 4.39
CA LEU A 21 8.10 7.25 3.89
C LEU A 21 7.35 6.42 4.95
N GLU A 22 8.03 5.48 5.59
CA GLU A 22 7.40 4.57 6.55
C GLU A 22 7.09 5.26 7.88
N GLY A 23 7.84 6.30 8.24
CA GLY A 23 7.55 7.15 9.41
C GLY A 23 6.31 8.03 9.20
N GLU A 24 6.15 8.62 8.02
CA GLU A 24 5.05 9.55 7.73
C GLU A 24 3.75 8.83 7.34
N PHE A 25 3.84 7.70 6.62
CA PHE A 25 2.69 7.03 6.01
C PHE A 25 2.36 5.69 6.69
N SER A 26 2.19 5.71 8.01
CA SER A 26 1.65 4.59 8.78
C SER A 26 0.16 4.79 9.10
N GLY A 27 -0.63 3.73 9.06
CA GLY A 27 -2.06 3.76 9.39
C GLY A 27 -2.92 4.60 8.45
N ILE A 28 -2.49 4.74 7.18
CA ILE A 28 -3.19 5.55 6.18
C ILE A 28 -4.46 4.86 5.68
N SER A 29 -5.38 5.65 5.12
CA SER A 29 -6.54 5.18 4.36
C SER A 29 -6.52 5.77 2.96
N VAL A 30 -6.74 4.93 1.95
CA VAL A 30 -6.68 5.33 0.53
C VAL A 30 -7.84 4.71 -0.23
N THR A 31 -8.46 5.49 -1.11
CA THR A 31 -9.57 5.07 -1.97
C THR A 31 -9.09 4.95 -3.41
N GLY A 32 -9.51 3.92 -4.13
CA GLY A 32 -9.22 3.77 -5.56
C GLY A 32 -9.86 2.55 -6.20
N GLU A 33 -9.66 2.41 -7.51
CA GLU A 33 -10.10 1.26 -8.29
C GLU A 33 -9.04 0.15 -8.27
N VAL A 34 -9.45 -1.08 -8.00
CA VAL A 34 -8.58 -2.26 -8.04
C VAL A 34 -8.28 -2.66 -9.48
N SER A 35 -7.00 -2.81 -9.79
CA SER A 35 -6.53 -3.38 -11.06
C SER A 35 -5.54 -4.52 -10.83
N GLN A 36 -5.51 -5.45 -11.80
CA GLN A 36 -4.58 -6.59 -11.81
C GLN A 36 -4.50 -7.41 -10.50
N PRO A 37 -5.63 -7.77 -9.84
CA PRO A 37 -5.58 -8.57 -8.64
C PRO A 37 -5.03 -9.97 -8.94
N THR A 38 -4.05 -10.42 -8.15
CA THR A 38 -3.40 -11.72 -8.26
C THR A 38 -3.09 -12.29 -6.88
N THR A 39 -3.13 -13.62 -6.76
CA THR A 39 -2.77 -14.32 -5.53
C THR A 39 -1.56 -15.20 -5.79
N SER A 40 -0.51 -15.05 -4.99
CA SER A 40 0.69 -15.89 -5.08
C SER A 40 0.42 -17.30 -4.56
N ALA A 41 1.31 -18.23 -4.89
CA ALA A 41 1.27 -19.60 -4.35
C ALA A 41 1.36 -19.64 -2.80
N SER A 42 2.00 -18.64 -2.17
CA SER A 42 2.06 -18.50 -0.72
C SER A 42 0.77 -17.93 -0.10
N GLY A 43 -0.22 -17.59 -0.92
CA GLY A 43 -1.50 -17.03 -0.51
C GLY A 43 -1.47 -15.53 -0.20
N HIS A 44 -0.45 -14.81 -0.61
CA HIS A 44 -0.45 -13.33 -0.55
C HIS A 44 -1.21 -12.79 -1.74
N MET A 45 -1.96 -11.71 -1.53
CA MET A 45 -2.68 -11.05 -2.59
C MET A 45 -1.96 -9.77 -2.98
N TYR A 46 -1.83 -9.53 -4.27
CA TYR A 46 -1.25 -8.33 -4.87
C TYR A 46 -2.26 -7.71 -5.81
N PHE A 47 -2.30 -6.38 -5.84
CA PHE A 47 -3.11 -5.63 -6.79
C PHE A 47 -2.56 -4.21 -6.90
N THR A 48 -3.02 -3.46 -7.89
CA THR A 48 -2.72 -2.04 -8.04
C THR A 48 -3.99 -1.25 -7.75
N LEU A 49 -3.91 -0.29 -6.82
CA LEU A 49 -4.96 0.67 -6.57
C LEU A 49 -4.68 1.92 -7.41
N LYS A 50 -5.66 2.39 -8.19
CA LYS A 50 -5.48 3.52 -9.11
C LYS A 50 -6.63 4.52 -9.06
N ASP A 51 -6.36 5.74 -9.51
CA ASP A 51 -7.33 6.76 -9.88
C ASP A 51 -7.04 7.26 -11.31
N GLU A 52 -7.58 8.43 -11.69
CA GLU A 52 -7.38 9.03 -13.01
C GLU A 52 -5.93 9.44 -13.31
N SER A 53 -5.13 9.69 -12.28
CA SER A 53 -3.82 10.36 -12.35
C SER A 53 -2.66 9.55 -11.75
N ALA A 54 -2.95 8.59 -10.87
CA ALA A 54 -1.96 7.89 -10.08
C ALA A 54 -2.33 6.41 -9.86
N ALA A 55 -1.29 5.62 -9.56
CA ALA A 55 -1.42 4.21 -9.22
C ALA A 55 -0.40 3.82 -8.16
N ILE A 56 -0.78 2.89 -7.27
CA ILE A 56 0.07 2.38 -6.20
C ILE A 56 -0.11 0.86 -6.03
N SER A 57 1.01 0.15 -5.91
CA SER A 57 1.01 -1.28 -5.63
C SER A 57 0.53 -1.56 -4.21
N CYS A 58 -0.24 -2.62 -4.06
CA CYS A 58 -0.78 -3.08 -2.77
C CYS A 58 -0.43 -4.55 -2.57
N VAL A 59 -0.15 -4.92 -1.31
CA VAL A 59 0.00 -6.31 -0.88
C VAL A 59 -0.87 -6.56 0.34
N ILE A 60 -1.55 -7.70 0.36
CA ILE A 60 -2.20 -8.26 1.54
C ILE A 60 -1.50 -9.58 1.86
N TRP A 61 -0.92 -9.66 3.05
CA TRP A 61 -0.31 -10.90 3.52
C TRP A 61 -1.36 -11.98 3.75
N ARG A 62 -0.99 -13.25 3.56
CA ARG A 62 -1.90 -14.41 3.65
C ARG A 62 -2.74 -14.39 4.93
N SER A 63 -2.09 -14.12 6.06
CA SER A 63 -2.77 -14.08 7.36
C SER A 63 -3.84 -13.00 7.43
N THR A 64 -3.63 -11.87 6.75
CA THR A 64 -4.63 -10.80 6.61
C THR A 64 -5.70 -11.17 5.61
N VAL A 65 -5.36 -11.76 4.45
CA VAL A 65 -6.33 -12.22 3.43
C VAL A 65 -7.38 -13.13 4.06
N GLN A 66 -6.95 -14.07 4.91
CA GLN A 66 -7.84 -15.01 5.60
C GLN A 66 -8.86 -14.36 6.56
N ARG A 67 -8.65 -13.10 6.94
CA ARG A 67 -9.53 -12.35 7.86
C ARG A 67 -10.28 -11.21 7.17
N LEU A 68 -10.06 -10.99 5.88
CA LEU A 68 -10.75 -9.93 5.15
C LEU A 68 -12.24 -10.24 5.04
N LYS A 69 -13.06 -9.22 5.28
CA LYS A 69 -14.51 -9.29 5.07
C LYS A 69 -14.87 -9.28 3.58
N ALA A 70 -14.04 -8.60 2.77
CA ALA A 70 -14.19 -8.49 1.33
C ALA A 70 -12.83 -8.71 0.65
N ILE A 71 -12.82 -9.49 -0.43
CA ILE A 71 -11.63 -9.74 -1.25
C ILE A 71 -11.63 -8.75 -2.42
N PRO A 72 -10.56 -7.95 -2.62
CA PRO A 72 -10.47 -7.03 -3.75
C PRO A 72 -10.66 -7.72 -5.11
N ALA A 73 -11.57 -7.23 -5.93
CA ALA A 73 -11.77 -7.73 -7.30
C ALA A 73 -11.52 -6.64 -8.34
N HIS A 74 -11.14 -7.03 -9.55
CA HIS A 74 -10.83 -6.09 -10.63
C HIS A 74 -12.01 -5.16 -10.92
N GLY A 75 -11.74 -3.86 -11.07
CA GLY A 75 -12.73 -2.82 -11.32
C GLY A 75 -13.52 -2.37 -10.10
N GLN A 76 -13.28 -2.93 -8.90
CA GLN A 76 -13.96 -2.47 -7.69
C GLN A 76 -13.36 -1.17 -7.17
N GLN A 77 -14.24 -0.24 -6.80
CA GLN A 77 -13.88 0.92 -6.01
C GLN A 77 -13.85 0.53 -4.53
N ILE A 78 -12.69 0.62 -3.89
CA ILE A 78 -12.50 0.21 -2.49
C ILE A 78 -11.79 1.29 -1.67
N ASN A 79 -11.98 1.22 -0.36
CA ASN A 79 -11.17 1.91 0.63
C ASN A 79 -10.25 0.87 1.29
N VAL A 80 -8.94 1.12 1.25
CA VAL A 80 -7.95 0.29 1.95
C VAL A 80 -7.37 1.05 3.13
N SER A 81 -7.12 0.36 4.23
CA SER A 81 -6.27 0.88 5.31
C SER A 81 -4.98 0.07 5.41
N GLY A 82 -3.87 0.71 5.77
CA GLY A 82 -2.57 0.05 5.79
C GLY A 82 -1.40 0.96 6.10
N ASP A 83 -0.20 0.47 5.82
CA ASP A 83 1.04 1.24 5.92
C ASP A 83 1.75 1.25 4.57
N VAL A 84 2.35 2.38 4.21
CA VAL A 84 3.29 2.40 3.09
C VAL A 84 4.58 1.72 3.54
N GLN A 85 5.12 0.85 2.69
CA GLN A 85 6.42 0.26 2.85
C GLN A 85 7.25 0.41 1.59
N LEU A 86 8.54 0.68 1.74
CA LEU A 86 9.52 0.66 0.66
C LEU A 86 10.34 -0.64 0.72
N TYR A 87 10.44 -1.32 -0.42
CA TYR A 87 11.32 -2.50 -0.58
C TYR A 87 12.69 -2.06 -1.11
N PRO A 88 13.75 -2.03 -0.27
CA PRO A 88 15.02 -1.41 -0.65
C PRO A 88 15.69 -1.99 -1.90
N PRO A 89 15.67 -3.32 -2.15
CA PRO A 89 16.32 -3.88 -3.33
C PRO A 89 15.78 -3.35 -4.68
N SER A 90 14.51 -2.91 -4.74
CA SER A 90 13.92 -2.36 -5.97
C SER A 90 13.57 -0.87 -5.89
N GLY A 91 13.68 -0.25 -4.70
CA GLY A 91 13.28 1.13 -4.47
C GLY A 91 11.77 1.38 -4.65
N ARG A 92 10.96 0.33 -4.75
CA ARG A 92 9.50 0.44 -4.95
C ARG A 92 8.80 0.54 -3.62
N TYR A 93 7.87 1.48 -3.51
CA TYR A 93 6.94 1.55 -2.40
C TYR A 93 5.61 0.87 -2.75
N GLN A 94 4.91 0.40 -1.72
CA GLN A 94 3.63 -0.27 -1.82
C GLN A 94 2.84 -0.07 -0.53
N ILE A 95 1.54 -0.26 -0.56
CA ILE A 95 0.71 -0.32 0.65
C ILE A 95 0.65 -1.77 1.14
N VAL A 96 1.05 -2.00 2.39
CA VAL A 96 0.71 -3.23 3.12
C VAL A 96 -0.68 -3.05 3.70
N VAL A 97 -1.65 -3.68 3.05
CA VAL A 97 -3.08 -3.52 3.36
C VAL A 97 -3.45 -4.37 4.56
N LYS A 98 -4.13 -3.75 5.51
CA LYS A 98 -4.63 -4.32 6.77
C LYS A 98 -6.14 -4.53 6.75
N SER A 99 -6.91 -3.66 6.10
CA SER A 99 -8.35 -3.83 5.88
C SER A 99 -8.78 -3.32 4.51
N VAL A 100 -9.92 -3.82 4.04
CA VAL A 100 -10.56 -3.45 2.77
C VAL A 100 -12.05 -3.29 3.03
N GLU A 101 -12.63 -2.20 2.53
CA GLU A 101 -14.06 -1.90 2.55
C GLU A 101 -14.51 -1.47 1.15
N GLN A 102 -15.76 -1.76 0.77
CA GLN A 102 -16.31 -1.26 -0.50
C GLN A 102 -16.52 0.26 -0.39
N ALA A 103 -16.12 0.99 -1.43
CA ALA A 103 -16.35 2.44 -1.45
C ALA A 103 -17.87 2.69 -1.49
N GLY A 104 -18.37 3.42 -0.50
CA GLY A 104 -19.81 3.69 -0.30
C GLY A 104 -20.39 3.08 0.98
N GLU A 105 -19.83 1.99 1.53
CA GLU A 105 -20.29 1.43 2.81
C GLU A 105 -19.89 2.31 4.01
N GLY A 106 -18.74 2.99 3.94
CA GLY A 106 -18.26 3.90 5.00
C GLY A 106 -19.02 5.24 5.10
N ALA A 107 -19.74 5.65 4.05
CA ALA A 107 -20.54 6.89 4.08
C ALA A 107 -21.76 6.79 5.03
N LEU A 108 -22.23 5.57 5.29
CA LEU A 108 -23.36 5.30 6.20
C LEU A 108 -22.96 5.30 7.68
N GLN A 109 -21.66 5.18 8.01
CA GLN A 109 -21.20 5.17 9.40
C GLN A 109 -20.94 6.59 9.96
N LEU A 110 -20.95 7.60 9.10
CA LEU A 110 -20.76 9.02 9.45
C LEU A 110 -22.04 9.86 9.31
N ALA A 111 -23.20 9.24 9.04
CA ALA A 111 -24.50 9.89 8.91
C ALA A 111 -25.39 9.68 10.15
#